data_AF-L8B969-F1
#
_entry.id   AF-L8B969-F1
#
_cell.length_a   1.000
_cell.length_b   1.000
_cell.length_c   1.000
_cell.angle_alpha   90.00
_cell.angle_beta   90.00
_cell.angle_gamma   90.00
#
_symmetry.space_group_name_H-M   'P 1'
#
loop_
_entity.id
_entity.type
_entity.pdbx_description
1 polymer ?
#
loop_
_entity_poly.entity_id
_entity_poly.type
_entity_poly.pdbx_seq_one_letter_code
_entity_poly.pdbx_strand_id
1 'polypeptide(L)'
;MEVLVKYLGSGKIYKYPGKAAVVLTIFKFSPWPAPDQAWAGARADINNLIIPFFDKNPLLGVKLIYYLDWYKVAKLINEGSHLTEEGVILIKEIKSGMNKGRDINNI
;
A
#
# COMPACT_ATOMS: atom_id res chain seq x y z
N MET A 1 2.87 1.54 -19.28
CA MET A 1 2.95 0.92 -17.94
C MET A 1 4.02 -0.16 -17.83
N GLU A 2 4.36 -0.89 -18.90
CA GLU A 2 5.40 -1.94 -18.85
C GLU A 2 6.78 -1.44 -18.39
N VAL A 3 7.16 -0.22 -18.80
CA VAL A 3 8.39 0.44 -18.34
C VAL A 3 8.41 0.62 -16.81
N LEU A 4 7.26 0.93 -16.19
CA LEU A 4 7.17 1.08 -14.73
C LEU A 4 7.31 -0.28 -14.02
N VAL A 5 6.72 -1.35 -14.56
CA VAL A 5 6.90 -2.70 -14.03
C VAL A 5 8.38 -3.10 -14.09
N LYS A 6 9.04 -2.82 -15.22
CA LYS A 6 10.47 -3.09 -15.37
C LYS A 6 11.31 -2.26 -14.40
N TYR A 7 10.99 -0.97 -14.23
CA TYR A 7 11.71 -0.07 -13.34
C TYR A 7 11.58 -0.48 -11.86
N LEU A 8 10.36 -0.78 -11.41
CA LEU A 8 10.11 -1.22 -10.04
C LEU A 8 10.54 -2.68 -9.80
N GLY A 9 10.80 -3.43 -10.87
CA GLY A 9 11.02 -4.87 -10.83
C GLY A 9 9.79 -5.69 -10.40
N SER A 10 8.66 -5.05 -10.09
CA SER A 10 7.41 -5.69 -9.63
C SER A 10 6.17 -5.09 -10.30
N GLY A 11 5.05 -5.80 -10.14
CA GLY A 11 3.73 -5.37 -10.53
C GLY A 11 3.13 -6.19 -11.66
N LYS A 12 1.80 -6.21 -11.69
CA LYS A 12 1.02 -6.81 -12.77
C LYS A 12 0.23 -5.72 -13.47
N ILE A 13 0.14 -5.81 -14.80
CA ILE A 13 -0.69 -4.90 -15.60
C ILE A 13 -1.97 -5.62 -15.94
N TYR A 14 -3.10 -4.99 -15.61
CA TYR A 14 -4.43 -5.42 -16.03
C TYR A 14 -4.95 -4.44 -17.08
N LYS A 15 -5.48 -4.96 -18.19
CA LYS A 15 -6.13 -4.15 -19.23
C LYS A 15 -7.64 -4.22 -19.02
N TYR A 16 -8.31 -3.07 -19.01
CA TYR A 16 -9.76 -3.06 -18.93
C TYR A 16 -10.37 -3.54 -20.25
N PRO A 17 -11.26 -4.55 -20.23
CA PRO A 17 -11.94 -5.00 -21.44
C PRO A 17 -12.71 -3.85 -22.11
N GLY A 18 -12.49 -3.67 -23.41
CA GLY A 18 -13.20 -2.65 -24.20
C GLY A 18 -12.86 -1.19 -23.86
N LYS A 19 -11.82 -0.92 -23.06
CA LYS A 19 -11.41 0.44 -22.69
C LYS A 19 -9.92 0.66 -22.96
N ALA A 20 -9.57 1.87 -23.39
CA ALA A 20 -8.17 2.31 -23.50
C ALA A 20 -7.57 2.68 -22.12
N ALA A 21 -7.71 1.78 -21.14
CA ALA A 21 -7.27 1.97 -19.77
C ALA A 21 -6.57 0.72 -19.23
N VAL A 22 -5.58 0.93 -18.37
CA VAL A 22 -4.83 -0.14 -17.70
C VAL A 22 -4.64 0.17 -16.21
N VAL A 23 -4.48 -0.87 -15.41
CA VAL A 23 -4.15 -0.78 -13.98
C VAL A 23 -2.81 -1.45 -13.75
N LEU A 24 -1.95 -0.80 -12.97
CA LEU A 24 -0.77 -1.42 -12.37
C LEU A 24 -1.13 -1.84 -10.94
N THR A 25 -0.97 -3.12 -10.62
CA THR A 25 -1.24 -3.66 -9.29
C THR A 25 0.03 -4.22 -8.66
N ILE A 26 0.35 -3.73 -7.47
CA ILE A 26 1.42 -4.24 -6.58
C ILE A 26 0.77 -4.42 -5.21
N PHE A 27 0.78 -5.64 -4.67
CA PHE A 27 -0.01 -5.97 -3.47
C PHE A 27 0.62 -7.02 -2.56
N LYS A 28 1.86 -7.46 -2.84
CA LYS A 28 2.51 -8.45 -1.98
C LYS A 28 3.07 -7.78 -0.72
N PHE A 29 2.43 -8.03 0.42
CA PHE A 29 2.94 -7.68 1.75
C PHE A 29 3.94 -8.74 2.24
N SER A 30 4.71 -8.39 3.27
CA SER A 30 5.45 -9.42 4.02
C SER A 30 4.49 -10.49 4.55
N PRO A 31 4.85 -11.79 4.49
CA PRO A 31 4.09 -12.80 5.21
C PRO A 31 4.02 -12.45 6.70
N TRP A 32 2.85 -12.71 7.30
CA TRP A 32 2.66 -12.68 8.74
C TRP A 32 2.38 -14.11 9.25
N PRO A 33 2.89 -14.52 10.44
CA PRO A 33 3.86 -13.81 11.29
C PRO A 33 5.21 -13.67 10.58
N ALA A 34 5.95 -12.59 10.85
CA ALA A 34 7.35 -12.51 10.45
C ALA A 34 8.08 -13.65 11.19
N PRO A 35 8.48 -14.75 10.53
CA PRO A 35 9.24 -15.77 11.21
C PRO A 35 10.60 -15.17 11.57
N ASP A 36 11.17 -15.64 12.67
CA ASP A 36 12.59 -15.50 13.02
C ASP A 36 13.54 -15.82 11.85
N GLN A 37 13.05 -16.55 10.85
CA GLN A 37 13.62 -16.67 9.51
C GLN A 37 12.56 -16.35 8.44
N ALA A 38 12.44 -15.07 8.05
CA ALA A 38 11.71 -14.69 6.84
C ALA A 38 12.10 -15.63 5.69
N TRP A 39 11.12 -16.27 5.04
CA TRP A 39 11.37 -17.12 3.87
C TRP A 39 12.22 -16.28 2.90
N ALA A 40 13.46 -16.71 2.65
CA ALA A 40 14.47 -15.92 1.95
C ALA A 40 14.11 -15.59 0.48
N GLY A 41 12.94 -16.02 0.00
CA GLY A 41 12.33 -15.63 -1.28
C GLY A 41 10.95 -14.95 -1.19
N ALA A 42 10.55 -14.41 -0.04
CA ALA A 42 9.17 -13.99 0.20
C ALA A 42 9.09 -12.52 -0.19
N ARG A 43 8.47 -12.30 -1.35
CA ARG A 43 8.49 -11.00 -1.99
C ARG A 43 7.51 -10.05 -1.28
N ALA A 44 8.01 -9.19 -0.40
CA ALA A 44 7.26 -8.15 0.31
C ALA A 44 7.36 -6.80 -0.43
N ASP A 45 6.76 -6.72 -1.63
CA ASP A 45 6.89 -5.56 -2.52
C ASP A 45 6.41 -4.24 -1.90
N ILE A 46 5.35 -4.27 -1.08
CA ILE A 46 4.86 -3.06 -0.42
C ILE A 46 5.93 -2.49 0.52
N ASN A 47 6.45 -3.34 1.41
CA ASN A 47 7.42 -2.98 2.44
C ASN A 47 8.79 -2.62 1.87
N ASN A 48 9.25 -3.36 0.86
CA ASN A 48 10.64 -3.28 0.41
C ASN A 48 10.82 -2.41 -0.83
N LEU A 49 9.74 -2.11 -1.57
CA LEU A 49 9.81 -1.30 -2.80
C LEU A 49 8.95 -0.04 -2.70
N ILE A 50 7.66 -0.18 -2.41
CA ILE A 50 6.70 0.93 -2.56
C ILE A 50 6.84 1.96 -1.46
N ILE A 51 6.89 1.53 -0.19
CA ILE A 51 7.08 2.43 0.95
C ILE A 51 8.44 3.16 0.84
N PRO A 52 9.59 2.48 0.69
CA PRO A 52 10.88 3.15 0.56
C PRO A 52 10.95 4.11 -0.63
N PHE A 53 10.26 3.79 -1.74
CA PHE A 53 10.21 4.67 -2.91
C PHE A 53 9.51 6.00 -2.59
N PHE A 54 8.35 5.97 -1.94
CA PHE A 54 7.60 7.19 -1.60
C PHE A 54 8.15 7.93 -0.38
N ASP A 55 8.87 7.26 0.52
CA ASP A 55 9.62 7.92 1.58
C ASP A 55 10.80 8.72 1.01
N LYS A 56 11.51 8.15 0.02
CA LYS A 56 12.60 8.85 -0.68
C LYS A 56 12.11 9.90 -1.67
N ASN A 57 10.95 9.69 -2.28
CA ASN A 57 10.34 10.58 -3.27
C ASN A 57 8.93 10.96 -2.81
N PRO A 58 8.79 11.91 -1.86
CA PRO A 58 7.52 12.24 -1.25
C PRO A 58 6.49 12.69 -2.29
N LEU A 59 5.26 12.22 -2.12
CA LEU A 59 4.12 12.78 -2.85
C LEU A 59 3.87 14.22 -2.39
N LEU A 60 3.21 15.00 -3.25
CA LEU A 60 2.87 16.40 -2.98
C LEU A 60 1.36 16.58 -2.76
N GLY A 61 1.02 17.60 -1.98
CA GLY A 61 -0.37 18.00 -1.69
C GLY A 61 -1.17 16.92 -0.96
N VAL A 62 -2.49 16.90 -1.20
CA VAL A 62 -3.42 15.98 -0.51
C VAL A 62 -3.07 14.50 -0.68
N LYS A 63 -2.36 14.13 -1.76
CA LYS A 63 -1.90 12.75 -1.98
C LYS A 63 -0.85 12.32 -0.96
N LEU A 64 -0.04 13.24 -0.42
CA LEU A 64 0.88 12.92 0.68
C LEU A 64 0.11 12.44 1.90
N ILE A 65 -0.99 13.13 2.24
CA ILE A 65 -1.83 12.78 3.39
C ILE A 65 -2.45 11.40 3.18
N TYR A 66 -2.98 11.12 1.98
CA TYR A 66 -3.51 9.80 1.65
C TYR A 66 -2.45 8.69 1.72
N TYR A 67 -1.22 8.99 1.29
CA TYR A 67 -0.09 8.06 1.45
C TYR A 67 0.23 7.81 2.92
N LEU A 68 0.25 8.84 3.76
CA LEU A 68 0.55 8.70 5.19
C LEU A 68 -0.50 7.85 5.91
N ASP A 69 -1.79 8.00 5.61
CA ASP A 69 -2.82 7.13 6.16
C ASP A 69 -2.66 5.68 5.68
N TRP A 70 -2.39 5.50 4.39
CA TRP A 70 -2.14 4.19 3.82
C TRP A 70 -0.91 3.52 4.46
N TYR A 71 0.16 4.29 4.69
CA TYR A 71 1.37 3.85 5.37
C TYR A 71 1.09 3.43 6.81
N LYS A 72 0.25 4.17 7.56
CA LYS A 72 -0.20 3.76 8.90
C LYS A 72 -0.92 2.39 8.85
N VAL A 73 -1.82 2.19 7.89
CA VAL A 73 -2.50 0.89 7.71
C VAL A 73 -1.50 -0.21 7.36
N ALA A 74 -0.53 0.07 6.47
CA ALA A 74 0.52 -0.90 6.13
C ALA A 74 1.34 -1.31 7.37
N LYS A 75 1.66 -0.37 8.27
CA LYS A 75 2.33 -0.64 9.53
C LYS A 75 1.51 -1.56 10.45
N LEU A 76 0.21 -1.28 10.62
CA LEU A 76 -0.71 -2.13 11.39
C LEU A 76 -0.82 -3.55 10.82
N ILE A 77 -0.73 -3.70 9.49
CA ILE A 77 -0.71 -5.03 8.85
C ILE A 77 0.59 -5.75 9.20
N ASN A 78 1.74 -5.06 9.09
CA ASN A 78 3.05 -5.62 9.39
C ASN A 78 3.24 -6.03 10.86
N GLU A 79 2.57 -5.32 11.77
CA GLU A 79 2.56 -5.60 13.21
C GLU A 79 1.55 -6.69 13.59
N GLY A 80 0.79 -7.22 12.62
CA GLY A 80 -0.22 -8.26 12.86
C GLY A 80 -1.52 -7.74 13.47
N SER A 81 -1.67 -6.44 13.71
CA SER A 81 -2.87 -5.85 14.34
C SER A 81 -4.15 -6.15 13.55
N HIS A 82 -4.05 -6.28 12.22
CA HIS A 82 -5.16 -6.69 11.35
C HIS A 82 -5.78 -8.06 11.68
N LEU A 83 -5.13 -8.87 12.52
CA LEU A 83 -5.66 -10.15 13.01
C LEU A 83 -6.46 -10.02 14.32
N THR A 84 -6.50 -8.83 14.92
CA THR A 84 -7.25 -8.52 16.14
C THR A 84 -8.49 -7.69 15.79
N GLU A 85 -9.54 -7.78 16.61
CA GLU A 85 -10.76 -7.01 16.41
C GLU A 85 -10.49 -5.50 16.51
N GLU A 86 -9.72 -5.09 17.52
CA GLU A 86 -9.34 -3.70 17.77
C GLU A 86 -8.54 -3.15 16.59
N GLY A 87 -7.58 -3.91 16.07
CA GLY A 87 -6.80 -3.49 14.91
C GLY A 87 -7.64 -3.40 13.64
N VAL A 88 -8.62 -4.30 13.44
CA VAL A 88 -9.56 -4.20 12.32
C VAL A 88 -10.46 -2.96 12.45
N ILE A 89 -10.94 -2.63 13.65
CA ILE A 89 -11.72 -1.41 13.92
C ILE A 89 -10.87 -0.18 13.57
N LEU A 90 -9.64 -0.11 14.08
CA LEU A 90 -8.73 1.00 13.80
C LEU A 90 -8.43 1.16 12.29
N ILE A 91 -8.19 0.06 11.57
CA ILE A 91 -7.98 0.10 10.11
C ILE A 91 -9.21 0.63 9.39
N LYS A 92 -10.42 0.22 9.81
CA LYS A 92 -11.68 0.73 9.24
C LYS A 92 -11.86 2.22 9.49
N GLU A 93 -11.55 2.70 10.69
CA GLU A 93 -11.60 4.12 11.05
C GLU A 93 -10.66 4.94 10.16
N ILE A 94 -9.38 4.54 10.06
CA ILE A 94 -8.41 5.20 9.18
C ILE A 94 -8.92 5.21 7.74
N LYS A 95 -9.36 4.05 7.23
CA LYS A 95 -9.89 3.91 5.86
C LYS A 95 -11.08 4.83 5.59
N SER A 96 -11.92 5.08 6.59
CA SER A 96 -13.10 5.94 6.42
C SER A 96 -12.74 7.39 6.10
N GLY A 97 -11.61 7.89 6.63
CA GLY A 97 -11.08 9.23 6.35
C GLY A 97 -10.11 9.34 5.18
N MET A 98 -9.90 8.26 4.40
CA MET A 98 -8.97 8.26 3.26
C MET A 98 -9.65 8.66 1.95
N ASN A 99 -8.87 9.24 1.03
CA ASN A 99 -9.30 9.55 -0.33
C ASN A 99 -10.62 10.35 -0.36
N LYS A 100 -11.68 9.80 -0.96
CA LYS A 100 -13.00 10.45 -1.08
C LYS A 100 -13.74 10.59 0.26
N GLY A 101 -13.37 9.81 1.28
CA GLY A 101 -13.94 9.93 2.62
C GLY A 101 -13.34 11.06 3.44
N ARG A 102 -12.29 11.71 2.95
CA ARG A 102 -11.67 12.85 3.62
C ARG A 102 -12.46 14.13 3.36
N ASP A 103 -12.85 14.81 4.44
CA ASP A 103 -13.33 16.17 4.34
C ASP A 103 -12.16 17.11 4.02
N ILE A 104 -12.16 17.64 2.80
CA ILE A 104 -11.10 18.52 2.30
C ILE A 104 -11.09 19.91 2.93
N ASN A 105 -12.18 20.30 3.60
CA ASN A 105 -12.26 21.60 4.28
C ASN A 105 -11.57 21.59 5.65
N ASN A 106 -11.21 20.40 6.13
CA ASN A 106 -10.58 20.15 7.43
C ASN A 106 -9.16 19.57 7.27
N ILE A 107 -8.47 19.91 6.17
CA ILE A 107 -7.09 19.49 5.85
C ILE A 107 -6.12 20.63 6.11
#